data_AF-A0A9D7TPZ6-F1
#
_entry.id   AF-A0A9D7TPZ6-F1
#
_cell.length_a   1.000
_cell.length_b   1.000
_cell.length_c   1.000
_cell.angle_alpha   90.00
_cell.angle_beta   90.00
_cell.angle_gamma   90.00
#
_symmetry.space_group_name_H-M   'P 1'
#
loop_
_entity.id
_entity.type
_entity.pdbx_description
1 polymer ?
#
loop_
_entity_poly.entity_id
_entity_poly.type
_entity_poly.pdbx_seq_one_letter_code
_entity_poly.pdbx_strand_id
1 'polypeptide(L)'
;MTVSAWLFFNEKGELVNFTSEDRYAASEDGTSSKLKWSTPLRDYKLINGYKLASYAEAIYTYPDGDFTYATFSLKNIRVNVK
;
A
#
# COMPACT_ATOMS: atom_id res chain seq x y z
N MET A 1 9.97 2.99 20.27
CA MET A 1 8.74 2.69 19.50
C MET A 1 9.17 1.90 18.29
N THR A 2 8.58 0.73 18.06
CA THR A 2 8.91 -0.15 16.92
C THR A 2 7.70 -0.21 16.01
N VAL A 3 7.94 -0.27 14.70
CA VAL A 3 6.91 -0.52 13.69
C VAL A 3 7.27 -1.79 12.93
N SER A 4 6.27 -2.54 12.54
CA SER A 4 6.42 -3.83 11.85
C SER A 4 5.41 -3.98 10.71
N ALA A 5 5.75 -4.82 9.74
CA ALA A 5 4.89 -5.12 8.62
C ALA A 5 5.19 -6.49 8.02
N TRP A 6 4.16 -7.09 7.42
CA TRP A 6 4.27 -8.28 6.59
C TRP A 6 4.26 -7.89 5.12
N LEU A 7 5.23 -8.40 4.36
CA LEU A 7 5.33 -8.21 2.92
C LEU A 7 5.05 -9.54 2.24
N PHE A 8 4.12 -9.52 1.29
CA PHE A 8 3.66 -10.70 0.57
C PHE A 8 4.14 -10.61 -0.87
N PHE A 9 4.86 -11.64 -1.31
CA PHE A 9 5.37 -11.74 -2.67
C PHE A 9 4.70 -12.92 -3.38
N ASN A 10 4.41 -12.76 -4.67
CA ASN A 10 3.99 -13.88 -5.50
C ASN A 10 5.20 -14.71 -5.97
N GLU A 11 4.94 -15.80 -6.69
CA GLU A 11 5.99 -16.71 -7.21
C GLU A 11 6.98 -16.03 -8.19
N LYS A 12 6.60 -14.89 -8.78
CA LYS A 12 7.47 -14.09 -9.67
C LYS A 12 8.37 -13.13 -8.90
N GLY A 13 8.28 -13.10 -7.57
CA GLY A 13 8.98 -12.14 -6.71
C GLY A 13 8.38 -10.73 -6.74
N GLU A 14 7.15 -10.56 -7.22
CA GLU A 14 6.45 -9.27 -7.21
C GLU A 14 5.79 -9.07 -5.84
N LEU A 15 5.99 -7.90 -5.22
CA LEU A 15 5.29 -7.52 -4.01
C LEU A 15 3.81 -7.33 -4.34
N VAL A 16 2.93 -8.18 -3.80
CA VAL A 16 1.49 -8.14 -4.08
C VAL A 16 0.68 -7.54 -2.93
N ASN A 17 1.25 -7.51 -1.73
CA ASN A 17 0.65 -6.81 -0.60
C ASN A 17 1.70 -6.45 0.46
N PHE A 18 1.39 -5.43 1.23
CA PHE A 18 2.06 -5.08 2.48
C PHE A 18 0.97 -4.84 3.51
N THR A 19 1.11 -5.39 4.72
CA THR A 19 0.16 -5.17 5.81
C THR A 19 0.85 -4.78 7.11
N SER A 20 0.26 -3.87 7.87
CA SER A 20 0.75 -3.47 9.19
C SER A 20 -0.40 -3.20 10.15
N GLU A 21 -0.23 -3.59 11.41
CA GLU A 21 -1.14 -3.26 12.52
C GLU A 21 -0.72 -1.97 13.25
N ASP A 22 0.34 -1.31 12.79
CA ASP A 22 0.96 -0.17 13.48
C ASP A 22 0.51 1.20 12.94
N ARG A 23 -0.43 1.23 11.99
CA ARG A 23 -0.91 2.46 11.35
C ARG A 23 -2.11 3.04 12.09
N TYR A 24 -2.03 4.33 12.40
CA TYR A 24 -3.12 5.07 13.03
C TYR A 24 -4.08 5.63 11.97
N ALA A 25 -5.35 5.27 12.08
CA ALA A 25 -6.45 5.92 11.38
C ALA A 25 -7.01 7.04 12.26
N ALA A 26 -7.17 8.24 11.68
CA ALA A 26 -7.82 9.35 12.35
C ALA A 26 -9.34 9.25 12.16
N SER A 27 -10.08 9.56 13.22
CA SER A 27 -11.54 9.60 13.25
C SER A 27 -12.04 11.05 13.22
N GLU A 28 -13.29 11.26 12.80
CA GLU A 28 -13.90 12.60 12.73
C GLU A 28 -14.01 13.31 14.09
N ASP A 29 -14.09 12.54 15.18
CA ASP A 29 -14.14 13.03 16.56
C ASP A 29 -12.77 13.50 17.09
N GLY A 30 -11.73 13.48 16.25
CA GLY A 30 -10.37 13.88 16.60
C GLY A 30 -9.56 12.79 17.30
N THR A 31 -10.12 11.61 17.51
CA THR A 31 -9.38 10.45 18.04
C THR A 31 -8.56 9.76 16.94
N SER A 32 -7.61 8.91 17.34
CA SER A 32 -6.92 8.02 16.41
C SER A 32 -6.79 6.63 17.02
N SER A 33 -6.94 5.61 16.17
CA SER A 33 -6.83 4.22 16.58
C SER A 33 -5.91 3.46 15.63
N LYS A 34 -5.19 2.48 16.16
CA LYS A 34 -4.44 1.55 15.32
C LYS A 34 -5.42 0.60 14.65
N LEU A 35 -5.33 0.51 13.33
CA LEU A 35 -6.10 -0.42 12.52
C LEU A 35 -5.15 -1.15 11.59
N LYS A 36 -5.52 -2.37 11.23
CA LYS A 36 -4.87 -3.07 10.14
C LYS A 36 -4.92 -2.20 8.89
N TRP A 37 -3.75 -1.95 8.35
CA TRP A 37 -3.57 -1.20 7.11
C TRP A 37 -2.94 -2.10 6.07
N SER A 38 -3.40 -1.99 4.83
CA SER A 38 -2.81 -2.72 3.72
C SER A 38 -2.65 -1.87 2.46
N THR A 39 -1.70 -2.30 1.62
CA THR A 39 -1.54 -1.77 0.26
C THR A 39 -1.37 -2.93 -0.71
N PRO A 40 -2.47 -3.49 -1.24
CA PRO A 40 -2.37 -4.47 -2.31
C PRO A 40 -1.81 -3.78 -3.57
N LEU A 41 -0.86 -4.43 -4.22
CA LEU A 41 -0.19 -3.93 -5.42
C LEU A 41 -0.43 -4.90 -6.58
N ARG A 42 -0.71 -4.35 -7.76
CA ARG A 42 -0.96 -5.14 -8.97
C ARG A 42 -0.60 -4.38 -10.24
N ASP A 43 -0.95 -4.98 -11.37
CA ASP A 43 -0.75 -4.45 -12.72
C ASP A 43 0.72 -4.14 -12.99
N TYR A 44 1.61 -5.09 -12.66
CA TYR A 44 3.04 -4.96 -12.89
C TYR A 44 3.34 -4.79 -14.38
N LYS A 45 4.08 -3.74 -14.74
CA LYS A 45 4.48 -3.47 -16.13
C LYS A 45 5.87 -2.84 -16.23
N LEU A 46 6.46 -2.91 -17.42
CA LEU A 46 7.74 -2.27 -17.71
C LEU A 46 7.53 -0.78 -17.96
N ILE A 47 8.14 0.08 -17.15
CA ILE A 47 8.12 1.54 -17.31
C ILE A 47 9.56 2.02 -17.28
N ASN A 48 10.03 2.59 -18.39
CA ASN A 48 11.41 3.09 -18.55
C ASN A 48 12.49 2.07 -18.11
N GLY A 49 12.28 0.78 -18.44
CA GLY A 49 13.23 -0.30 -18.11
C GLY A 49 13.04 -0.95 -16.73
N TYR A 50 12.11 -0.47 -15.91
CA TYR A 50 11.83 -1.03 -14.58
C TYR A 50 10.50 -1.79 -14.56
N LYS A 51 10.50 -3.02 -14.03
CA LYS A 51 9.28 -3.80 -13.81
C LYS A 51 8.66 -3.41 -12.47
N LEU A 52 7.57 -2.66 -12.50
CA LEU A 52 6.97 -2.03 -11.31
C LEU A 52 5.47 -2.29 -11.24
N ALA A 53 4.93 -2.41 -10.02
CA ALA A 53 3.49 -2.31 -9.78
C ALA A 53 2.99 -0.99 -10.34
N SER A 54 1.88 -1.01 -11.07
CA SER A 54 1.31 0.22 -11.63
C SER A 54 -0.06 0.59 -11.11
N TYR A 55 -0.57 -0.21 -10.18
CA TYR A 55 -1.74 0.07 -9.39
C TYR A 55 -1.50 -0.32 -7.93
N ALA A 56 -2.00 0.50 -7.01
CA ALA A 56 -2.02 0.20 -5.58
C ALA A 56 -3.23 0.83 -4.91
N GLU A 57 -3.64 0.27 -3.77
CA GLU A 57 -4.67 0.83 -2.89
C GLU A 57 -4.06 1.18 -1.54
N ALA A 58 -4.72 2.06 -0.78
CA ALA A 58 -4.44 2.25 0.63
C ALA A 58 -5.73 2.01 1.42
N ILE A 59 -5.69 1.00 2.28
CA ILE A 59 -6.89 0.42 2.89
C ILE A 59 -6.69 0.37 4.40
N TYR A 60 -7.68 0.85 5.15
CA TYR A 60 -7.85 0.50 6.56
C TYR A 60 -8.95 -0.55 6.69
N THR A 61 -8.70 -1.60 7.47
CA THR A 61 -9.72 -2.60 7.79
C THR A 61 -10.40 -2.23 9.11
N TYR A 62 -11.68 -1.86 9.04
CA TYR A 62 -12.54 -1.62 10.20
C TYR A 62 -13.36 -2.87 10.51
N PRO A 63 -13.95 -2.97 11.73
CA PRO A 63 -14.86 -4.08 12.07
C PRO A 63 -16.02 -4.26 11.09
N ASP A 64 -16.52 -3.15 10.52
CA ASP A 64 -17.67 -3.14 9.63
C ASP A 64 -17.29 -3.27 8.14
N GLY A 65 -15.99 -3.31 7.84
CA GLY A 65 -15.48 -3.52 6.48
C GLY A 65 -14.20 -2.76 6.15
N ASP A 66 -13.69 -3.03 4.95
CA ASP A 66 -12.53 -2.35 4.42
C ASP A 66 -12.88 -0.97 3.87
N PHE A 67 -12.09 0.04 4.27
CA PHE A 67 -12.18 1.40 3.76
C PHE A 67 -10.95 1.72 2.91
N THR A 68 -11.13 1.73 1.58
CA THR A 68 -10.11 2.17 0.63
C THR A 68 -10.18 3.68 0.47
N TYR A 69 -9.28 4.40 1.13
CA TYR A 69 -9.29 5.87 1.11
C TYR A 69 -8.48 6.47 -0.04
N ALA A 70 -7.62 5.68 -0.69
CA ALA A 70 -6.87 6.11 -1.85
C ALA A 70 -6.57 4.95 -2.81
N THR A 71 -6.54 5.28 -4.09
CA THR A 71 -6.05 4.40 -5.16
C THR A 71 -4.99 5.13 -5.97
N PHE A 72 -3.98 4.40 -6.44
CA PHE A 72 -2.84 4.96 -7.15
C PHE A 72 -2.71 4.33 -8.52
N SER A 73 -2.37 5.14 -9.52
CA SER A 73 -2.01 4.66 -10.86
C SER A 73 -0.66 5.26 -11.26
N LEU A 74 0.35 4.40 -11.43
CA LEU A 74 1.67 4.83 -11.89
C LEU A 74 1.63 5.07 -13.40
N LYS A 75 1.80 6.34 -13.79
CA LYS A 75 1.86 6.75 -15.20
C LYS A 75 3.28 6.75 -15.74
N ASN A 76 4.24 7.25 -14.96
CA ASN A 76 5.64 7.33 -15.35
C ASN A 76 6.53 7.40 -14.12
N ILE A 77 7.80 7.01 -14.26
CA ILE A 77 8.84 7.18 -13.24
C ILE A 77 10.12 7.68 -13.88
N ARG A 78 10.76 8.67 -13.26
CA ARG A 78 12.15 9.04 -13.57
C ARG A 78 12.96 8.85 -12.29
N VAL A 79 14.06 8.13 -12.40
CA VAL A 79 14.98 7.87 -11.29
C VAL A 79 16.29 8.57 -11.60
N ASN A 80 17.01 9.00 -10.56
CA ASN A 80 18.31 9.70 -10.69
C ASN A 80 18.25 10.91 -11.63
N VAL A 81 17.18 11.70 -11.55
CA VAL A 81 17.07 12.97 -12.29
C VAL A 81 18.10 13.97 -11.74
N LYS A 82 18.83 14.60 -12.66
CA LYS A 82 19.75 15.72 -12.37
C LYS A 82 18.99 17.04 -12.39
#